data_AF-A0A518AVH3-F1
#
_entry.id   AF-A0A518AVH3-F1
#
_cell.length_a   1.000
_cell.length_b   1.000
_cell.length_c   1.000
_cell.angle_alpha   90.00
_cell.angle_beta   90.00
_cell.angle_gamma   90.00
#
_symmetry.space_group_name_H-M   'P 1'
#
loop_
_entity.id
_entity.type
_entity.pdbx_description
1 polymer ?
#
loop_
_entity_poly.entity_id
_entity_poly.type
_entity_poly.pdbx_seq_one_letter_code
_entity_poly.pdbx_strand_id
1 'polypeptide(L)' 'MMLSALAQLSTLVPLAAMTGRLWYALPLVASVSLVYAATRHEAMPAILNHAWRFGLWILVFMLGVAAIVQVTTWTL' A
#
# COMPACT_ATOMS: atom_id res chain seq x y z
N MET A 1 17.17 17.16 13.01
CA MET A 1 16.55 15.83 12.82
C MET A 1 15.04 15.88 12.62
N MET A 2 14.23 16.50 13.50
CA MET A 2 12.76 16.56 13.30
C MET A 2 12.33 17.43 12.08
N LEU A 3 13.04 18.53 11.81
CA LEU A 3 12.82 19.39 10.64
C LEU A 3 13.21 18.73 9.30
N SER A 4 14.23 17.86 9.30
CA SER A 4 14.64 17.10 8.10
C SER A 4 13.66 15.97 7.77
N ALA A 5 12.99 15.39 8.76
CA ALA A 5 11.98 14.37 8.56
C ALA A 5 10.71 14.90 7.85
N LEU A 6 10.23 16.10 8.22
CA LEU A 6 9.11 16.76 7.53
C LEU A 6 9.46 17.12 6.07
N ALA A 7 10.73 17.49 5.81
CA ALA A 7 11.25 17.72 4.46
C ALA A 7 11.47 16.41 3.65
N GLN A 8 11.73 15.29 4.32
CA GLN A 8 11.76 13.97 3.67
C GLN A 8 10.36 13.50 3.31
N LEU A 9 9.35 13.68 4.16
CA LEU A 9 7.97 13.27 3.86
C LEU A 9 7.42 13.95 2.59
N SER A 10 7.75 15.23 2.38
CA SER A 10 7.35 16.01 1.19
C SER A 10 8.13 15.66 -0.08
N THR A 11 9.33 15.07 0.04
CA THR A 11 10.17 14.64 -1.11
C THR A 11 10.01 13.16 -1.46
N LEU A 12 9.57 12.32 -0.51
CA LEU A 12 9.39 10.87 -0.72
C LEU A 12 8.24 10.55 -1.68
N VAL A 13 7.14 11.30 -1.65
CA VAL A 13 5.99 11.08 -2.55
C VAL A 13 6.37 11.30 -4.03
N PRO A 14 7.00 12.44 -4.42
CA PRO A 14 7.46 12.62 -5.79
C PRO A 14 8.65 11.72 -6.14
N LEU A 15 9.57 11.40 -5.23
CA LEU A 15 10.72 10.54 -5.51
C LEU A 15 10.35 9.06 -5.71
N ALA A 16 9.38 8.57 -4.93
CA ALA A 16 8.71 7.27 -5.12
C ALA A 16 8.01 7.17 -6.48
N ALA A 17 7.36 8.25 -6.89
CA ALA A 17 6.75 8.36 -8.21
C ALA A 17 7.81 8.42 -9.33
N MET A 18 8.93 9.11 -9.11
CA MET A 18 10.04 9.25 -10.07
C MET A 18 10.85 7.97 -10.29
N THR A 19 10.90 7.05 -9.32
CA THR A 19 11.59 5.75 -9.47
C THR A 19 10.70 4.67 -10.11
N GLY A 20 9.41 4.94 -10.35
CA GLY A 20 8.48 4.09 -11.11
C GLY A 20 8.09 2.74 -10.47
N ARG A 21 8.84 2.25 -9.47
CA ARG A 21 8.64 0.91 -8.89
C ARG A 21 7.34 0.80 -8.09
N LEU A 22 6.95 1.87 -7.38
CA LEU A 22 5.73 1.86 -6.57
C LEU A 22 4.45 1.92 -7.42
N TRP A 23 4.55 2.34 -8.69
CA TRP A 23 3.42 2.32 -9.62
C TRP A 23 2.92 0.89 -9.87
N TYR A 24 3.81 -0.10 -9.79
CA TYR A 24 3.44 -1.51 -9.92
C TYR A 24 2.62 -2.01 -8.73
N ALA A 25 2.62 -1.34 -7.57
CA ALA A 25 1.82 -1.78 -6.43
C ALA A 25 0.31 -1.75 -6.74
N LEU A 26 -0.14 -0.79 -7.56
CA LEU A 26 -1.55 -0.64 -7.90
C LEU A 26 -2.12 -1.83 -8.68
N PRO A 27 -1.55 -2.24 -9.83
CA PRO A 27 -2.01 -3.44 -10.52
C PRO A 27 -1.78 -4.72 -9.69
N LEU A 28 -0.71 -4.80 -8.90
CA LEU A 28 -0.42 -5.99 -8.09
C LEU A 28 -1.47 -6.21 -7.00
N VAL A 29 -1.79 -5.17 -6.22
CA VAL A 29 -2.83 -5.22 -5.19
C VAL A 29 -4.19 -5.50 -5.82
N ALA A 30 -4.52 -4.87 -6.95
CA ALA A 30 -5.76 -5.12 -7.65
C ALA A 30 -5.88 -6.59 -8.11
N SER A 31 -4.87 -7.12 -8.79
CA SER A 31 -4.85 -8.51 -9.28
C SER A 31 -4.96 -9.52 -8.14
N VAL A 32 -4.16 -9.39 -7.09
CA VAL A 32 -4.18 -10.33 -5.95
C VAL A 32 -5.53 -10.30 -5.23
N SER A 33 -6.08 -9.10 -5.00
CA SER A 33 -7.35 -8.95 -4.29
C SER A 33 -8.53 -9.53 -5.08
N LEU A 34 -8.52 -9.35 -6.40
CA LEU A 34 -9.59 -9.84 -7.28
C LEU A 34 -9.53 -11.36 -7.43
N VAL A 35 -8.34 -11.94 -7.60
CA VAL A 35 -8.15 -13.41 -7.62
C VAL A 35 -8.58 -14.03 -6.31
N TYR A 36 -8.16 -13.47 -5.18
CA TYR A 36 -8.53 -13.98 -3.85
C TYR A 36 -10.05 -13.91 -3.61
N ALA A 37 -10.72 -12.84 -4.03
CA ALA A 37 -12.17 -12.71 -3.87
C ALA A 37 -12.95 -13.66 -4.79
N ALA A 38 -12.47 -13.84 -6.02
CA ALA A 38 -13.12 -14.65 -7.06
C ALA A 38 -13.05 -16.16 -6.79
N THR A 39 -12.07 -16.65 -6.00
CA THR A 39 -12.03 -18.08 -5.63
C THR A 39 -13.09 -18.45 -4.60
N ARG A 40 -13.64 -17.48 -3.87
CA ARG A 40 -14.64 -17.71 -2.80
C ARG A 40 -16.06 -17.34 -3.19
N HIS A 41 -16.24 -16.33 -4.04
CA HIS A 41 -17.55 -15.80 -4.39
C HIS A 41 -17.80 -15.96 -5.88
N GLU A 42 -18.96 -16.50 -6.24
CA GLU A 42 -19.38 -16.66 -7.63
C GLU A 42 -20.12 -15.42 -8.16
N ALA A 43 -20.78 -14.68 -7.26
CA ALA A 43 -21.53 -13.48 -7.60
C ALA A 43 -20.59 -12.27 -7.74
N MET A 44 -20.59 -11.63 -8.92
CA MET A 44 -19.74 -10.47 -9.22
C MET A 44 -19.79 -9.34 -8.16
N PRO A 45 -20.97 -8.93 -7.63
CA PRO A 45 -21.02 -7.89 -6.60
C PRO A 45 -20.27 -8.29 -5.31
N ALA A 46 -20.33 -9.56 -4.93
CA ALA A 46 -19.64 -10.06 -3.75
C ALA A 46 -18.12 -10.13 -3.97
N ILE A 47 -17.67 -10.50 -5.19
CA ILE A 47 -16.25 -10.47 -5.58
C ILE A 47 -15.70 -9.06 -5.42
N LEU A 48 -16.34 -8.05 -6.02
CA LEU A 48 -15.84 -6.68 -5.99
C LEU A 48 -15.79 -6.09 -4.57
N ASN A 49 -16.83 -6.33 -3.77
CA ASN A 49 -16.85 -5.84 -2.39
C ASN A 49 -15.77 -6.49 -1.52
N HIS A 50 -15.57 -7.80 -1.67
CA HIS A 50 -14.54 -8.51 -0.91
C HIS A 50 -13.13 -8.11 -1.37
N ALA A 51 -12.91 -8.00 -2.69
CA ALA A 51 -11.65 -7.56 -3.28
C ALA A 51 -11.28 -6.14 -2.80
N TRP A 52 -12.24 -5.21 -2.80
CA TRP A 52 -12.02 -3.84 -2.32
C TRP A 52 -11.58 -3.81 -0.85
N ARG A 53 -12.33 -4.49 0.03
CA ARG A 53 -12.00 -4.53 1.46
C ARG A 53 -10.66 -5.22 1.71
N PHE A 54 -10.36 -6.28 1.00
CA PHE A 54 -9.08 -6.99 1.10
C PHE A 54 -7.91 -6.13 0.62
N GLY A 55 -8.06 -5.47 -0.53
CA GLY A 55 -7.06 -4.54 -1.06
C GLY A 55 -6.77 -3.37 -0.10
N LEU A 56 -7.82 -2.80 0.52
CA LEU A 56 -7.64 -1.77 1.55
C LEU A 56 -6.83 -2.28 2.75
N TRP A 57 -7.09 -3.50 3.22
CA TRP A 57 -6.31 -4.10 4.30
C TRP A 57 -4.84 -4.32 3.94
N ILE A 58 -4.53 -4.70 2.69
CA ILE A 58 -3.15 -4.78 2.20
C ILE A 58 -2.48 -3.41 2.30
N LEU A 59 -3.14 -2.34 1.84
CA LEU A 59 -2.58 -0.99 1.86
C LEU A 59 -2.36 -0.50 3.30
N VAL A 60 -3.32 -0.70 4.19
CA VAL A 60 -3.19 -0.35 5.61
C VAL A 60 -2.03 -1.10 6.26
N PHE A 61 -1.90 -2.39 6.01
CA PHE A 61 -0.82 -3.19 6.55
C PHE A 61 0.56 -2.72 6.03
N MET A 62 0.69 -2.50 4.71
CA MET A 62 1.92 -1.99 4.11
C MET A 62 2.31 -0.61 4.66
N LEU A 63 1.35 0.30 4.81
CA LEU A 63 1.58 1.62 5.42
C LEU A 63 1.99 1.50 6.89
N GLY A 64 1.36 0.59 7.65
CA GLY A 64 1.73 0.31 9.04
C GLY A 64 3.18 -0.17 9.16
N VAL A 65 3.61 -1.11 8.31
CA VAL A 65 5.00 -1.58 8.27
C VAL A 65 5.94 -0.45 7.88
N ALA A 66 5.62 0.34 6.85
CA ALA A 66 6.44 1.48 6.44
C ALA A 66 6.60 2.52 7.56
N ALA A 67 5.53 2.81 8.30
CA ALA A 67 5.56 3.71 9.45
C ALA A 67 6.45 3.17 10.57
N ILE A 68 6.35 1.87 10.89
CA ILE A 68 7.19 1.23 11.90
C ILE A 68 8.66 1.32 11.50
N VAL A 69 8.99 0.93 10.27
CA VAL A 69 10.37 1.01 9.76
C VAL A 69 10.89 2.44 9.87
N GLN A 70 10.11 3.42 9.44
CA GLN A 70 10.48 4.83 9.52
C GLN A 70 10.74 5.29 10.95
N VAL A 71 9.89 4.89 11.90
CA VAL A 71 10.09 5.20 13.33
C VAL A 71 11.36 4.53 13.85
N THR A 72 11.58 3.25 13.54
CA THR A 72 12.78 2.54 13.99
C THR A 72 14.06 3.18 13.47
N THR A 73 14.08 3.67 12.23
CA THR A 73 15.20 4.41 11.66
C THR A 73 15.49 5.73 12.38
N TRP A 74 14.53 6.32 13.10
CA TRP A 74 14.77 7.55 13.86
C TRP A 74 15.24 7.28 15.28
N THR A 75 14.82 6.15 15.84
CA THR A 75 15.15 5.76 17.20
C THR A 75 16.50 5.04 17.31
N LEU A 76 16.93 4.37 16.23
CA LEU A 76 18.23 3.71 16.09
C LEU A 76 19.20 4.64 15.36
#